data_AF-A0A7G7LKG5-F1
#
_entry.id   AF-A0A7G7LKG5-F1
#
_cell.length_a   1.000
_cell.length_b   1.000
_cell.length_c   1.000
_cell.angle_alpha   90.00
_cell.angle_beta   90.00
_cell.angle_gamma   90.00
#
_symmetry.space_group_name_H-M   'P 1'
#
loop_
_entity.id
_entity.type
_entity.pdbx_description
1 polymer ?
#
loop_
_entity_poly.entity_id
_entity_poly.type
_entity_poly.pdbx_seq_one_letter_code
_entity_poly.pdbx_strand_id
1 'polypeptide(L)'
;MEEKNYSRAYAPDRSREWFLTISAKHIKSKETLIERLESKNYDSFMVVREVSDAEYEHYHALVQHRNPVRFTALQNLLKKKAHIEPVRNLAKSIKYLKKDDEEPYMHGEFIIKHPGQRTDLKIMHQQIVQGKKTVDELLDDPDYAQTALQYRRGLREVETLRYKKEARQVYLDREVFYIYGAAGGGKSTLARALAAGYDIDKFKFSKKDIHRYDHETMWLVDDYKHPYDGINPTYKTIVYDEFAGQRPITEMNRVMDIYPIISLTSRYQNVVLAHDRRIIIVSNFPISKIYQDEEEELRTAFKRRITHFVHVTKKHRIKVRKRKP
;
A
#
# COMPACT_ATOMS: atom_id res chain seq x y z
N MET A 1 -25.06 38.63 43.16
CA MET A 1 -23.87 38.35 42.33
C MET A 1 -24.38 37.95 40.96
N GLU A 2 -24.12 38.78 39.96
CA GLU A 2 -24.77 38.75 38.63
C GLU A 2 -24.49 37.45 37.86
N GLU A 3 -25.55 36.77 37.39
CA GLU A 3 -25.45 35.67 36.42
C GLU A 3 -24.94 36.24 35.08
N LYS A 4 -23.63 36.15 34.83
CA LYS A 4 -23.07 36.46 33.52
C LYS A 4 -23.53 35.41 32.51
N ASN A 5 -24.48 35.79 31.66
CA ASN A 5 -24.79 35.09 30.41
C ASN A 5 -23.58 35.14 29.46
N TYR A 6 -22.66 34.20 29.61
CA TYR A 6 -21.57 33.98 28.66
C TYR A 6 -22.08 33.18 27.46
N SER A 7 -22.76 33.82 26.51
CA SER A 7 -22.98 33.19 25.20
C SER A 7 -23.03 34.22 24.07
N ARG A 8 -21.91 34.38 23.35
CA ARG A 8 -21.94 34.53 21.88
C ARG A 8 -20.58 34.68 21.16
N ALA A 9 -19.48 34.99 21.85
CA ALA A 9 -18.39 35.65 21.14
C ALA A 9 -17.63 34.79 20.10
N TYR A 10 -17.59 33.45 20.18
CA TYR A 10 -16.73 32.66 19.29
C TYR A 10 -17.22 31.23 18.93
N ALA A 11 -18.46 30.85 19.28
CA ALA A 11 -18.96 29.51 18.96
C ALA A 11 -19.50 29.45 17.51
N PRO A 12 -19.14 28.44 16.69
CA PRO A 12 -19.72 28.24 15.37
C PRO A 12 -21.23 28.00 15.48
N ASP A 13 -22.01 28.46 14.51
CA ASP A 13 -23.49 28.31 14.52
C ASP A 13 -23.92 26.83 14.61
N ARG A 14 -23.12 25.93 14.02
CA ARG A 14 -23.33 24.48 14.03
C ARG A 14 -22.02 23.71 14.20
N SER A 15 -22.06 22.61 14.94
CA SER A 15 -20.98 21.63 15.05
C SER A 15 -21.55 20.22 15.13
N ARG A 16 -20.77 19.24 14.69
CA ARG A 16 -21.07 17.81 14.90
C ARG A 16 -20.68 17.33 16.29
N GLU A 17 -19.81 18.07 16.97
CA GLU A 17 -19.22 17.69 18.26
C GLU A 17 -19.29 18.87 19.22
N TRP A 18 -19.85 18.63 20.40
CA TRP A 18 -20.07 19.64 21.43
C TRP A 18 -19.60 19.14 22.80
N PHE A 19 -18.95 20.04 23.54
CA PHE A 19 -18.58 19.86 24.94
C PHE A 19 -19.50 20.73 25.79
N LEU A 20 -20.09 20.13 26.81
CA LEU A 20 -21.10 20.73 27.68
C LEU A 20 -20.57 20.72 29.11
N THR A 21 -20.73 21.85 29.81
CA THR A 21 -20.47 21.96 31.25
C THR A 21 -21.69 22.56 31.93
N ILE A 22 -22.23 21.87 32.94
CA ILE A 22 -23.46 22.27 33.63
C ILE A 22 -23.22 22.19 35.14
N SER A 23 -23.56 23.24 35.89
CA SER A 23 -23.52 23.16 37.36
C SER A 23 -24.64 22.27 37.90
N ALA A 24 -24.35 21.48 38.93
CA ALA A 24 -25.36 20.70 39.66
C ALA A 24 -26.48 21.57 40.26
N LYS A 25 -26.26 22.88 40.44
CA LYS A 25 -27.31 23.84 40.84
C LYS A 25 -28.43 23.98 39.80
N HIS A 26 -28.21 23.54 38.56
CA HIS A 26 -29.14 23.70 37.44
C HIS A 26 -29.69 22.39 36.88
N ILE A 27 -29.16 21.25 37.33
CA ILE A 27 -29.63 19.92 36.93
C ILE A 27 -29.59 18.98 38.12
N LYS A 28 -30.72 18.33 38.39
CA LYS A 28 -30.95 17.59 39.64
C LYS A 28 -30.00 16.41 39.83
N SER A 29 -29.60 15.76 38.74
CA SER A 29 -28.74 14.59 38.76
C SER A 29 -28.11 14.28 37.39
N LYS A 30 -27.13 13.36 37.37
CA LYS A 30 -26.51 12.80 36.15
C LYS A 30 -27.56 12.16 35.24
N GLU A 31 -28.53 11.46 35.80
CA GLU A 31 -29.61 10.77 35.10
C GLU A 31 -30.54 11.75 34.37
N THR A 32 -30.85 12.89 35.00
CA THR A 32 -31.66 13.94 34.34
C THR A 32 -30.96 14.50 33.09
N LEU A 33 -29.62 14.56 33.10
CA LEU A 33 -28.86 14.99 31.92
C LEU A 33 -28.88 13.93 30.83
N ILE A 34 -28.71 12.66 31.21
CA ILE A 34 -28.77 11.52 30.31
C ILE A 34 -30.14 11.46 29.62
N GLU A 35 -31.25 11.50 30.37
CA GLU A 35 -32.61 11.50 29.82
C GLU A 35 -32.85 12.62 28.80
N ARG A 36 -32.33 13.82 29.08
CA ARG A 36 -32.44 14.95 28.14
C ARG A 36 -31.65 14.71 26.87
N LEU A 37 -30.45 14.12 26.96
CA LEU A 37 -29.65 13.78 25.80
C LEU A 37 -30.29 12.64 25.00
N GLU A 38 -30.82 11.61 25.66
CA GLU A 38 -31.52 10.48 25.03
C GLU A 38 -32.83 10.89 24.35
N SER A 39 -33.50 11.95 24.83
CA SER A 39 -34.67 12.54 24.15
C SER A 39 -34.35 13.09 22.75
N LYS A 40 -33.07 13.13 22.38
CA LYS A 40 -32.55 13.50 21.07
C LYS A 40 -31.79 12.33 20.48
N ASN A 41 -31.91 12.17 19.16
CA ASN A 41 -31.30 11.08 18.42
C ASN A 41 -29.79 11.32 18.17
N TYR A 42 -29.00 11.51 19.24
CA TYR A 42 -27.53 11.65 19.14
C TYR A 42 -26.87 10.29 18.88
N ASP A 43 -25.91 10.26 17.94
CA ASP A 43 -25.21 9.03 17.58
C ASP A 43 -24.33 8.51 18.73
N SER A 44 -23.69 9.41 19.48
CA SER A 44 -22.99 9.05 20.71
C SER A 44 -22.86 10.22 21.69
N PHE A 45 -22.88 9.91 22.99
CA PHE A 45 -22.56 10.87 24.03
C PHE A 45 -21.99 10.21 25.28
N MET A 46 -21.24 10.99 26.07
CA MET A 46 -20.67 10.57 27.34
C MET A 46 -20.95 11.61 28.40
N VAL A 47 -21.35 11.17 29.60
CA VAL A 47 -21.65 12.04 30.74
C VAL A 47 -20.79 11.63 31.94
N VAL A 48 -20.13 12.62 32.51
CA VAL A 48 -19.21 12.49 33.65
C VAL A 48 -19.61 13.47 34.74
N ARG A 49 -19.50 13.03 35.99
CA ARG A 49 -19.65 13.88 37.17
C ARG A 49 -18.27 14.30 37.63
N GLU A 50 -17.99 15.60 37.63
CA GLU A 50 -16.74 16.14 38.17
C GLU A 50 -17.01 16.73 39.56
N VAL A 51 -16.31 16.21 40.57
CA VAL A 51 -16.35 16.70 41.94
C VAL A 51 -15.01 17.36 42.25
N SER A 52 -14.95 18.69 42.23
CA SER A 52 -13.80 19.44 42.71
C SER A 52 -13.94 19.75 44.20
N ASP A 53 -12.85 19.65 44.95
CA ASP A 53 -12.81 20.07 46.36
C ASP A 53 -13.28 21.53 46.52
N ALA A 54 -14.34 21.72 47.31
CA ALA A 54 -15.04 22.95 47.66
C ALA A 54 -15.97 23.60 46.58
N GLU A 55 -17.28 23.50 46.84
CA GLU A 55 -18.40 24.35 46.38
C GLU A 55 -18.91 24.32 44.92
N TYR A 56 -18.24 23.65 43.98
CA TYR A 56 -18.65 23.71 42.56
C TYR A 56 -18.77 22.33 41.91
N GLU A 57 -19.88 21.64 42.17
CA GLU A 57 -20.20 20.40 41.48
C GLU A 57 -20.69 20.67 40.05
N HIS A 58 -20.06 20.01 39.08
CA HIS A 58 -20.37 20.15 37.66
C HIS A 58 -20.55 18.78 36.97
N TYR A 59 -21.46 18.75 35.99
CA TYR A 59 -21.60 17.66 35.04
C TYR A 59 -20.99 18.08 33.71
N HIS A 60 -20.13 17.21 33.19
CA HIS A 60 -19.57 17.36 31.87
C HIS A 60 -20.23 16.36 30.92
N ALA A 61 -20.56 16.81 29.72
CA ALA A 61 -21.05 15.93 28.66
C ALA A 61 -20.36 16.22 27.33
N LEU A 62 -19.98 15.15 26.65
CA LEU A 62 -19.44 15.18 25.30
C LEU A 62 -20.48 14.57 24.36
N VAL A 63 -20.87 15.28 23.32
CA VAL A 63 -21.92 14.84 22.37
C VAL A 63 -21.37 14.83 20.96
N GLN A 64 -21.58 13.74 20.23
CA GLN A 64 -21.26 13.60 18.81
C GLN A 64 -22.52 13.22 18.01
N HIS A 65 -22.70 13.88 16.87
CA HIS A 65 -23.82 13.63 15.95
C HIS A 65 -23.35 13.66 14.48
N ARG A 66 -23.93 12.80 13.64
CA ARG A 66 -23.61 12.64 12.21
C ARG A 66 -23.92 13.91 11.41
N ASN A 67 -25.07 14.51 11.68
CA ASN A 67 -25.45 15.83 11.12
C ASN A 67 -25.08 16.97 12.08
N PRO A 68 -24.59 18.13 11.59
CA PRO A 68 -24.26 19.25 12.47
C PRO A 68 -25.48 19.76 13.26
N VAL A 69 -25.33 19.88 14.57
CA VAL A 69 -26.35 20.38 15.51
C VAL A 69 -26.09 21.86 15.78
N ARG A 70 -27.15 22.68 15.81
CA ARG A 70 -27.06 24.12 16.12
C ARG A 70 -26.77 24.34 17.60
N PHE A 71 -25.95 25.33 17.91
CA PHE A 71 -25.71 25.80 19.27
C PHE A 71 -27.03 26.10 20.02
N THR A 72 -27.96 26.77 19.35
CA THR A 72 -29.28 27.14 19.91
C THR A 72 -30.15 25.93 20.25
N ALA A 73 -30.00 24.81 19.55
CA ALA A 73 -30.74 23.59 19.85
C ALA A 73 -30.29 22.99 21.19
N LEU A 74 -28.98 22.96 21.44
CA LEU A 74 -28.41 22.51 22.71
C LEU A 74 -28.69 23.48 23.86
N GLN A 75 -28.60 24.80 23.62
CA GLN A 75 -29.01 25.79 24.62
C GLN A 75 -30.46 25.62 25.06
N ASN A 76 -31.38 25.41 24.11
CA ASN A 76 -32.80 25.22 24.43
C ASN A 76 -33.04 23.91 25.20
N LEU A 77 -32.38 22.81 24.80
CA LEU A 77 -32.44 21.53 25.51
C LEU A 77 -32.01 21.66 26.98
N LEU A 78 -31.01 22.48 27.23
CA LEU A 78 -30.41 22.69 28.55
C LEU A 78 -30.92 23.96 29.25
N LYS A 79 -32.04 24.53 28.78
CA LYS A 79 -32.69 25.73 29.34
C LYS A 79 -31.73 26.92 29.55
N LYS A 80 -30.73 27.06 28.67
CA LYS A 80 -29.68 28.10 28.70
C LYS A 80 -28.82 28.12 29.97
N LYS A 81 -28.79 27.03 30.75
CA LYS A 81 -28.01 26.91 31.99
C LYS A 81 -26.69 26.15 31.81
N ALA A 82 -26.34 25.80 30.57
CA ALA A 82 -25.14 25.06 30.22
C ALA A 82 -24.14 25.95 29.48
N HIS A 83 -22.86 25.78 29.81
CA HIS A 83 -21.76 26.25 28.99
C HIS A 83 -21.53 25.24 27.85
N ILE A 84 -21.44 25.73 26.62
CA ILE A 84 -21.46 24.90 25.42
C ILE A 84 -20.32 25.38 24.50
N GLU A 85 -19.41 24.47 24.17
CA GLU A 85 -18.27 24.76 23.28
C GLU A 85 -18.14 23.71 22.18
N PRO A 86 -17.69 24.09 20.97
CA PRO A 86 -17.35 23.12 19.94
C PRO A 86 -16.11 22.33 20.35
N VAL A 87 -16.13 21.01 20.10
CA VAL A 87 -14.97 20.15 20.38
C VAL A 87 -13.91 20.39 19.31
N ARG A 88 -12.67 20.66 19.74
CA ARG A 88 -11.51 20.79 18.84
C ARG A 88 -10.80 19.47 18.58
N ASN A 89 -10.75 18.58 19.58
CA ASN A 89 -10.10 17.28 19.49
C ASN A 89 -10.86 16.26 20.33
N LEU A 90 -11.66 15.43 19.67
CA LEU A 90 -12.53 14.45 20.32
C LEU A 90 -11.77 13.44 21.18
N ALA A 91 -10.64 12.92 20.67
CA ALA A 91 -9.82 11.95 21.41
C ALA A 91 -9.28 12.51 22.73
N LYS A 92 -8.80 13.76 22.72
CA LYS A 92 -8.29 14.44 23.91
C LYS A 92 -9.41 14.70 24.91
N SER A 93 -10.58 15.10 24.45
CA SER A 93 -11.75 15.34 25.31
C SER A 93 -12.28 14.06 25.96
N ILE A 94 -12.31 12.93 25.22
CA ILE A 94 -12.67 11.63 25.80
C ILE A 94 -11.68 11.23 26.90
N LYS A 95 -10.37 11.38 26.63
CA LYS A 95 -9.32 11.06 27.61
C LYS A 95 -9.38 11.94 28.85
N TYR A 96 -9.71 13.23 28.68
CA TYR A 96 -9.92 14.17 29.78
C TYR A 96 -11.04 13.68 30.69
N LEU A 97 -12.22 13.43 30.14
CA LEU A 97 -13.40 13.03 30.92
C LEU A 97 -13.25 11.67 31.62
N LYS A 98 -12.55 10.71 31.01
CA LYS A 98 -12.24 9.41 31.64
C LYS A 98 -11.25 9.50 32.80
N LYS A 99 -10.60 10.64 33.00
CA LYS A 99 -9.67 10.85 34.12
C LYS A 99 -10.42 11.20 35.41
N ASP A 100 -11.56 11.87 35.29
CA ASP A 100 -12.24 12.52 36.41
C ASP A 100 -13.39 11.66 37.01
N ASP A 101 -13.84 10.61 36.29
CA ASP A 101 -14.86 9.67 36.75
C ASP A 101 -14.48 8.26 36.28
N GLU A 102 -14.36 7.31 37.22
CA GLU A 102 -14.02 5.92 36.94
C GLU A 102 -15.17 5.17 36.23
N GLU A 103 -16.41 5.67 36.30
CA GLU A 103 -17.60 5.09 35.67
C GLU A 103 -18.42 6.12 34.85
N PRO A 104 -17.88 6.60 33.72
CA PRO A 104 -18.60 7.50 32.82
C PRO A 104 -19.81 6.78 32.20
N TYR A 105 -20.97 7.47 32.13
CA TYR A 105 -22.07 6.95 31.33
C TYR A 105 -21.74 7.15 29.85
N MET A 106 -21.89 6.11 29.04
CA MET A 106 -21.64 6.16 27.60
C MET A 106 -22.84 5.62 26.82
N HIS A 107 -23.29 6.40 25.84
CA HIS A 107 -24.27 5.99 24.85
C HIS A 107 -23.62 6.01 23.46
N GLY A 108 -23.75 4.91 22.72
CA GLY A 108 -23.13 4.74 21.40
C GLY A 108 -21.59 4.69 21.44
N GLU A 109 -20.98 4.66 20.25
CA GLU A 109 -19.52 4.68 20.09
C GLU A 109 -19.05 6.00 19.45
N PHE A 110 -18.03 6.64 20.03
CA PHE A 110 -17.44 7.85 19.44
C PHE A 110 -16.57 7.51 18.23
N ILE A 111 -16.88 8.14 17.10
CA ILE A 111 -16.08 8.06 15.88
C ILE A 111 -14.98 9.12 15.95
N ILE A 112 -13.77 8.71 16.36
CA ILE A 112 -12.62 9.60 16.42
C ILE A 112 -12.08 9.82 15.01
N LYS A 113 -12.37 11.00 14.44
CA LYS A 113 -11.67 11.47 13.24
C LYS A 113 -10.32 12.03 13.67
N HIS A 114 -9.26 11.74 12.93
CA HIS A 114 -7.92 12.26 13.17
C HIS A 114 -7.57 13.34 12.13
N PRO A 115 -7.90 14.63 12.33
CA PRO A 115 -7.41 15.67 11.45
C PRO A 115 -5.97 16.05 11.84
N GLY A 116 -5.03 15.92 10.90
CA GLY A 116 -3.77 16.68 10.91
C GLY A 116 -2.54 16.06 11.59
N GLN A 117 -2.55 14.78 11.99
CA GLN A 117 -1.31 14.01 12.14
C GLN A 117 -1.15 13.12 10.92
N ARG A 118 0.09 12.98 10.39
CA ARG A 118 0.42 12.08 9.27
C ARG A 118 0.32 10.60 9.68
N THR A 119 -0.81 10.20 10.25
CA THR A 119 -1.13 8.81 10.56
C THR A 119 -1.19 8.03 9.26
N ASP A 120 -1.70 8.65 8.18
CA ASP A 120 -1.71 8.11 6.82
C ASP A 120 -0.30 7.71 6.34
N LEU A 121 0.71 8.59 6.43
CA LEU A 121 2.08 8.26 6.01
C LEU A 121 2.70 7.14 6.86
N LYS A 122 2.44 7.16 8.18
CA LYS A 122 2.90 6.10 9.08
C LYS A 122 2.22 4.77 8.77
N ILE A 123 0.91 4.79 8.48
CA ILE A 123 0.13 3.62 8.08
C ILE A 123 0.67 3.10 6.74
N MET A 124 0.81 3.94 5.72
CA MET A 124 1.39 3.55 4.42
C MET A 124 2.78 2.93 4.58
N HIS A 125 3.66 3.56 5.36
CA HIS A 125 4.98 3.01 5.65
C HIS A 125 4.88 1.62 6.33
N GLN A 126 4.00 1.45 7.32
CA GLN A 126 3.80 0.17 7.99
C GLN A 126 3.20 -0.89 7.04
N GLN A 127 2.23 -0.53 6.20
CA GLN A 127 1.62 -1.40 5.20
C GLN A 127 2.69 -1.90 4.20
N ILE A 128 3.56 -1.00 3.73
CA ILE A 128 4.67 -1.36 2.85
C ILE A 128 5.67 -2.27 3.57
N VAL A 129 6.14 -1.91 4.77
CA VAL A 129 7.13 -2.70 5.52
C VAL A 129 6.61 -4.10 5.90
N GLN A 130 5.31 -4.23 6.17
CA GLN A 130 4.65 -5.50 6.44
C GLN A 130 4.28 -6.28 5.17
N GLY A 131 4.53 -5.73 3.99
CA GLY A 131 4.19 -6.35 2.70
C GLY A 131 2.69 -6.46 2.41
N LYS A 132 1.86 -5.65 3.07
CA LYS A 132 0.39 -5.65 2.92
C LYS A 132 -0.10 -4.87 1.71
N LYS A 133 0.63 -3.81 1.33
CA LYS A 133 0.38 -3.01 0.13
C LYS A 133 1.69 -2.58 -0.50
N THR A 134 1.73 -2.55 -1.82
CA THR A 134 2.76 -1.92 -2.64
C THR A 134 2.53 -0.42 -2.76
N VAL A 135 3.53 0.31 -3.25
CA VAL A 135 3.34 1.75 -3.55
C VAL A 135 2.28 1.97 -4.61
N ASP A 136 2.19 1.09 -5.61
CA ASP A 136 1.23 1.24 -6.69
C ASP A 136 -0.21 0.97 -6.18
N GLU A 137 -0.42 -0.06 -5.34
CA GLU A 137 -1.73 -0.29 -4.67
C GLU A 137 -2.14 0.87 -3.74
N LEU A 138 -1.17 1.60 -3.18
CA LEU A 138 -1.45 2.81 -2.39
C LEU A 138 -1.79 4.03 -3.25
N LEU A 139 -1.29 4.08 -4.50
CA LEU A 139 -1.66 5.11 -5.46
C LEU A 139 -3.09 4.90 -5.99
N ASP A 140 -3.54 3.65 -6.07
CA ASP A 140 -4.89 3.29 -6.51
C ASP A 140 -5.94 3.32 -5.38
N ASP A 141 -5.51 3.40 -4.11
CA ASP A 141 -6.39 3.49 -2.96
C ASP A 141 -6.90 4.93 -2.75
N PRO A 142 -8.22 5.21 -2.87
CA PRO A 142 -8.77 6.55 -2.68
C PRO A 142 -8.42 7.21 -1.33
N ASP A 143 -8.23 6.41 -0.28
CA ASP A 143 -7.89 6.90 1.05
C ASP A 143 -6.43 7.38 1.15
N TYR A 144 -5.55 6.89 0.26
CA TYR A 144 -4.11 7.16 0.31
C TYR A 144 -3.54 7.82 -0.94
N ALA A 145 -4.25 7.81 -2.08
CA ALA A 145 -3.73 8.18 -3.40
C ALA A 145 -3.01 9.53 -3.42
N GLN A 146 -3.60 10.57 -2.82
CA GLN A 146 -3.03 11.91 -2.81
C GLN A 146 -1.71 11.96 -2.01
N THR A 147 -1.69 11.37 -0.81
CA THR A 147 -0.49 11.32 0.03
C THR A 147 0.57 10.39 -0.59
N ALA A 148 0.17 9.24 -1.13
CA ALA A 148 1.05 8.31 -1.83
C ALA A 148 1.73 8.97 -3.03
N LEU A 149 1.00 9.76 -3.81
CA LEU A 149 1.55 10.52 -4.94
C LEU A 149 2.57 11.57 -4.47
N GLN A 150 2.26 12.30 -3.40
CA GLN A 150 3.15 13.34 -2.84
C GLN A 150 4.48 12.75 -2.33
N TYR A 151 4.43 11.58 -1.68
CA TYR A 151 5.61 10.94 -1.05
C TYR A 151 6.12 9.71 -1.82
N ARG A 152 5.72 9.55 -3.09
CA ARG A 152 5.98 8.36 -3.92
C ARG A 152 7.44 7.91 -3.89
N ARG A 153 8.38 8.85 -3.98
CA ARG A 153 9.83 8.56 -3.99
C ARG A 153 10.30 7.88 -2.69
N GLY A 154 9.91 8.43 -1.54
CA GLY A 154 10.28 7.88 -0.24
C GLY A 154 9.60 6.53 0.03
N LEU A 155 8.33 6.39 -0.35
CA LEU A 155 7.61 5.13 -0.22
C LEU A 155 8.23 4.01 -1.07
N ARG A 156 8.68 4.31 -2.30
CA ARG A 156 9.39 3.35 -3.17
C ARG A 156 10.75 2.94 -2.60
N GLU A 157 11.43 3.83 -1.89
CA GLU A 157 12.68 3.50 -1.21
C GLU A 157 12.46 2.52 -0.06
N VAL A 158 11.43 2.74 0.76
CA VAL A 158 11.03 1.83 1.84
C VAL A 158 10.63 0.47 1.29
N GLU A 159 9.84 0.44 0.22
CA GLU A 159 9.44 -0.78 -0.47
C GLU A 159 10.66 -1.56 -1.01
N THR A 160 11.60 -0.86 -1.64
CA THR A 160 12.87 -1.45 -2.10
C THR A 160 13.69 -2.03 -0.95
N LEU A 161 13.75 -1.35 0.20
CA LEU A 161 14.45 -1.86 1.38
C LEU A 161 13.80 -3.13 1.95
N ARG A 162 12.47 -3.21 1.97
CA ARG A 162 11.77 -4.45 2.33
C ARG A 162 12.13 -5.59 1.39
N TYR A 163 12.01 -5.37 0.08
CA TYR A 163 12.34 -6.40 -0.93
C TYR A 163 13.79 -6.89 -0.78
N LYS A 164 14.75 -6.00 -0.53
CA LYS A 164 16.14 -6.39 -0.22
C LYS A 164 16.24 -7.27 1.03
N LYS A 165 15.47 -6.96 2.08
CA LYS A 165 15.49 -7.70 3.35
C LYS A 165 14.90 -9.11 3.17
N GLU A 166 13.79 -9.22 2.45
CA GLU A 166 13.16 -10.51 2.12
C GLU A 166 14.06 -11.37 1.25
N ALA A 167 14.67 -10.78 0.21
CA ALA A 167 15.51 -11.53 -0.72
C ALA A 167 16.78 -12.10 -0.06
N ARG A 168 17.37 -11.41 0.93
CA ARG A 168 18.54 -11.90 1.68
C ARG A 168 18.28 -13.21 2.44
N GLN A 169 17.03 -13.57 2.67
CA GLN A 169 16.66 -14.72 3.51
C GLN A 169 16.42 -16.01 2.72
N VAL A 170 16.47 -15.99 1.39
CA VAL A 170 16.10 -17.15 0.56
C VAL A 170 17.19 -17.45 -0.49
N TYR A 171 17.71 -18.68 -0.48
CA TYR A 171 18.35 -19.26 -1.65
C TYR A 171 17.26 -19.61 -2.65
N LEU A 172 17.19 -18.90 -3.77
CA LEU A 172 16.10 -19.01 -4.73
C LEU A 172 16.51 -19.88 -5.92
N ASP A 173 15.62 -20.80 -6.30
CA ASP A 173 15.70 -21.54 -7.55
C ASP A 173 15.26 -20.62 -8.69
N ARG A 174 16.23 -19.89 -9.26
CA ARG A 174 15.95 -18.95 -10.35
C ARG A 174 15.75 -19.71 -11.66
N GLU A 175 14.63 -19.44 -12.31
CA GLU A 175 14.38 -19.93 -13.65
C GLU A 175 14.82 -18.95 -14.73
N VAL A 176 15.65 -19.43 -15.65
CA VAL A 176 16.10 -18.70 -16.82
C VAL A 176 15.70 -19.49 -18.08
N PHE A 177 14.79 -18.92 -18.86
CA PHE A 177 14.29 -19.48 -20.10
C PHE A 177 14.99 -18.85 -21.30
N TYR A 178 15.59 -19.66 -22.16
CA TYR A 178 16.08 -19.23 -23.48
C TYR A 178 15.16 -19.80 -24.56
N ILE A 179 14.26 -18.95 -25.06
CA ILE A 179 13.26 -19.27 -26.08
C ILE A 179 13.82 -18.87 -27.45
N TYR A 180 13.93 -19.82 -28.37
CA TYR A 180 14.44 -19.55 -29.70
C TYR A 180 13.65 -20.23 -30.81
N GLY A 181 13.79 -19.71 -32.02
CA GLY A 181 13.13 -20.22 -33.22
C GLY A 181 12.84 -19.13 -34.24
N ALA A 182 12.38 -19.52 -35.43
CA ALA A 182 12.07 -18.57 -36.50
C ALA A 182 11.00 -17.53 -36.08
N ALA A 183 10.99 -16.38 -36.76
CA ALA A 183 9.91 -15.40 -36.63
C ALA A 183 8.53 -16.04 -36.95
N GLY A 184 7.48 -15.53 -36.32
CA GLY A 184 6.10 -16.03 -36.50
C GLY A 184 5.78 -17.38 -35.83
N GLY A 185 6.69 -17.95 -35.03
CA GLY A 185 6.44 -19.21 -34.32
C GLY A 185 5.67 -19.10 -33.00
N GLY A 186 5.37 -17.90 -32.52
CA GLY A 186 4.69 -17.68 -31.22
C GLY A 186 5.63 -17.54 -30.01
N LYS A 187 6.89 -17.17 -30.20
CA LYS A 187 7.88 -17.02 -29.12
C LYS A 187 7.46 -15.97 -28.07
N SER A 188 7.06 -14.77 -28.50
CA SER A 188 6.62 -13.71 -27.60
C SER A 188 5.33 -14.10 -26.86
N THR A 189 4.44 -14.85 -27.51
CA THR A 189 3.24 -15.42 -26.85
C THR A 189 3.64 -16.39 -25.73
N LEU A 190 4.62 -17.26 -25.99
CA LEU A 190 5.12 -18.18 -24.98
C LEU A 190 5.81 -17.45 -23.83
N ALA A 191 6.62 -16.44 -24.12
CA ALA A 191 7.27 -15.61 -23.10
C ALA A 191 6.25 -14.95 -22.17
N ARG A 192 5.14 -14.43 -22.73
CA ARG A 192 4.04 -13.86 -21.95
C ARG A 192 3.33 -14.90 -21.08
N ALA A 193 3.03 -16.08 -21.62
CA ALA A 193 2.42 -17.15 -20.84
C ALA A 193 3.31 -17.58 -19.67
N LEU A 194 4.61 -17.72 -19.91
CA LEU A 194 5.57 -18.00 -18.85
C LEU A 194 5.63 -16.84 -17.85
N ALA A 195 5.64 -15.58 -18.27
CA ALA A 195 5.59 -14.46 -17.34
C ALA A 195 4.35 -14.49 -16.43
N ALA A 196 3.20 -14.89 -16.98
CA ALA A 196 1.94 -15.08 -16.25
C ALA A 196 1.88 -16.36 -15.38
N GLY A 197 2.98 -17.10 -15.25
CA GLY A 197 3.07 -18.27 -14.37
C GLY A 197 2.65 -19.60 -14.98
N TYR A 198 2.42 -19.69 -16.29
CA TYR A 198 2.09 -20.97 -16.92
C TYR A 198 3.25 -21.98 -16.83
N ASP A 199 2.91 -23.24 -16.61
CA ASP A 199 3.84 -24.36 -16.65
C ASP A 199 4.22 -24.70 -18.09
N ILE A 200 5.52 -24.60 -18.41
CA ILE A 200 6.05 -24.85 -19.76
C ILE A 200 5.76 -26.26 -20.26
N ASP A 201 5.73 -27.26 -19.38
CA ASP A 201 5.55 -28.65 -19.78
C ASP A 201 4.09 -28.94 -20.17
N LYS A 202 3.16 -28.11 -19.70
CA LYS A 202 1.71 -28.23 -19.96
C LYS A 202 1.21 -27.24 -21.00
N PHE A 203 1.99 -26.23 -21.33
CA PHE A 203 1.58 -25.17 -22.25
C PHE A 203 1.30 -25.73 -23.65
N LYS A 204 0.15 -25.33 -24.22
CA LYS A 204 -0.22 -25.59 -25.61
C LYS A 204 -0.69 -24.29 -26.23
N PHE A 205 -0.29 -24.04 -27.48
CA PHE A 205 -0.82 -22.91 -28.24
C PHE A 205 -2.31 -23.17 -28.53
N SER A 206 -3.17 -22.53 -27.74
CA SER A 206 -4.63 -22.61 -27.79
C SER A 206 -5.19 -21.19 -27.92
N LYS A 207 -6.20 -20.98 -28.78
CA LYS A 207 -6.82 -19.66 -28.97
C LYS A 207 -7.45 -19.09 -27.68
N LYS A 208 -7.76 -19.92 -26.68
CA LYS A 208 -8.42 -19.49 -25.43
C LYS A 208 -7.46 -18.92 -24.38
N ASP A 209 -6.18 -19.29 -24.42
CA ASP A 209 -5.22 -18.97 -23.35
C ASP A 209 -4.29 -17.80 -23.68
N ILE A 210 -4.35 -17.26 -24.91
CA ILE A 210 -3.40 -16.26 -25.43
C ILE A 210 -3.74 -14.82 -24.99
N HIS A 211 -4.92 -14.58 -24.43
CA HIS A 211 -5.42 -13.23 -24.15
C HIS A 211 -5.36 -12.79 -22.68
N ARG A 212 -4.88 -13.62 -21.76
CA ARG A 212 -4.61 -13.18 -20.38
C ARG A 212 -3.26 -12.46 -20.35
N TYR A 213 -3.30 -11.17 -20.68
CA TYR A 213 -2.19 -10.27 -20.47
C TYR A 213 -2.19 -9.84 -19.01
N ASP A 214 -1.14 -10.21 -18.29
CA ASP A 214 -0.80 -9.58 -17.02
C ASP A 214 0.46 -8.75 -17.24
N HIS A 215 0.27 -7.48 -17.63
CA HIS A 215 1.37 -6.53 -17.79
C HIS A 215 1.97 -6.11 -16.44
N GLU A 216 1.29 -6.39 -15.32
CA GLU A 216 1.69 -5.91 -14.01
C GLU A 216 2.85 -6.73 -13.44
N THR A 217 3.07 -7.95 -13.94
CA THR A 217 4.08 -8.87 -13.39
C THR A 217 5.37 -8.97 -14.20
N MET A 218 5.47 -8.34 -15.39
CA MET A 218 6.67 -8.40 -16.24
C MET A 218 7.23 -7.06 -16.70
N TRP A 219 8.56 -7.01 -16.81
CA TRP A 219 9.30 -5.95 -17.49
C TRP A 219 9.79 -6.44 -18.85
N LEU A 220 9.37 -5.78 -19.92
CA LEU A 220 9.82 -6.04 -21.28
C LEU A 220 11.04 -5.17 -21.58
N VAL A 221 12.14 -5.81 -21.97
CA VAL A 221 13.34 -5.15 -22.49
C VAL A 221 13.25 -5.18 -24.02
N ASP A 222 12.81 -4.07 -24.58
CA ASP A 222 12.74 -3.80 -26.02
C ASP A 222 13.76 -2.72 -26.46
N ASP A 223 14.12 -1.78 -25.58
CA ASP A 223 15.27 -0.89 -25.74
C ASP A 223 16.54 -1.46 -25.05
N TYR A 224 17.53 -1.81 -25.86
CA TYR A 224 18.82 -2.31 -25.37
C TYR A 224 19.82 -1.21 -24.98
N LYS A 225 19.55 0.07 -25.26
CA LYS A 225 20.40 1.19 -24.87
C LYS A 225 20.25 1.50 -23.39
N HIS A 226 19.01 1.60 -22.91
CA HIS A 226 18.68 1.86 -21.51
C HIS A 226 17.65 0.84 -20.98
N PRO A 227 18.01 -0.46 -20.91
CA PRO A 227 17.05 -1.57 -20.75
C PRO A 227 16.32 -1.61 -19.41
N TYR A 228 16.76 -0.82 -18.43
CA TYR A 228 16.26 -0.85 -17.05
C TYR A 228 15.74 0.51 -16.59
N ASP A 229 15.62 1.46 -17.50
CA ASP A 229 15.09 2.77 -17.17
C ASP A 229 13.59 2.67 -16.88
N GLY A 230 13.21 3.02 -15.65
CA GLY A 230 11.80 2.98 -15.22
C GLY A 230 11.32 1.61 -14.73
N ILE A 231 12.20 0.59 -14.69
CA ILE A 231 11.83 -0.73 -14.18
C ILE A 231 11.33 -0.63 -12.73
N ASN A 232 10.18 -1.26 -12.47
CA ASN A 232 9.58 -1.31 -11.14
C ASN A 232 10.16 -2.50 -10.35
N PRO A 233 10.64 -2.29 -9.10
CA PRO A 233 11.10 -3.38 -8.23
C PRO A 233 10.02 -4.37 -7.80
N THR A 234 8.75 -4.20 -8.20
CA THR A 234 7.67 -5.17 -8.00
C THR A 234 7.59 -6.25 -9.09
N TYR A 235 8.12 -5.99 -10.30
CA TYR A 235 8.01 -6.94 -11.43
C TYR A 235 8.66 -8.27 -11.12
N LYS A 236 7.99 -9.39 -11.40
CA LYS A 236 8.49 -10.74 -11.11
C LYS A 236 9.20 -11.40 -12.29
N THR A 237 9.05 -10.87 -13.51
CA THR A 237 9.70 -11.43 -14.70
C THR A 237 10.40 -10.35 -15.50
N ILE A 238 11.62 -10.62 -15.99
CA ILE A 238 12.28 -9.78 -17.01
C ILE A 238 12.28 -10.55 -18.31
N VAL A 239 11.75 -9.94 -19.37
CA VAL A 239 11.69 -10.51 -20.71
C VAL A 239 12.60 -9.71 -21.65
N TYR A 240 13.67 -10.31 -22.13
CA TYR A 240 14.50 -9.78 -23.21
C TYR A 240 13.92 -10.22 -24.54
N ASP A 241 13.24 -9.33 -25.27
CA ASP A 241 12.70 -9.66 -26.58
C ASP A 241 13.70 -9.31 -27.69
N GLU A 242 13.61 -10.03 -28.81
CA GLU A 242 14.50 -9.88 -29.96
C GLU A 242 16.01 -9.93 -29.63
N PHE A 243 16.39 -10.75 -28.65
CA PHE A 243 17.77 -10.86 -28.20
C PHE A 243 18.66 -11.51 -29.27
N ALA A 244 19.74 -10.84 -29.60
CA ALA A 244 20.77 -11.24 -30.56
C ALA A 244 22.19 -11.00 -30.01
N GLY A 245 22.35 -10.83 -28.69
CA GLY A 245 23.63 -10.53 -28.05
C GLY A 245 23.96 -9.04 -27.97
N GLN A 246 22.95 -8.16 -28.02
CA GLN A 246 23.14 -6.70 -27.97
C GLN A 246 23.70 -6.21 -26.62
N ARG A 247 23.52 -6.95 -25.53
CA ARG A 247 24.11 -6.64 -24.21
C ARG A 247 25.44 -7.35 -24.02
N PRO A 248 26.40 -6.78 -23.27
CA PRO A 248 27.62 -7.50 -22.90
C PRO A 248 27.34 -8.82 -22.19
N ILE A 249 28.06 -9.88 -22.54
CA ILE A 249 27.87 -11.21 -21.92
C ILE A 249 28.13 -11.20 -20.42
N THR A 250 29.07 -10.37 -19.96
CA THR A 250 29.41 -10.17 -18.54
C THR A 250 28.23 -9.61 -17.75
N GLU A 251 27.52 -8.65 -18.33
CA GLU A 251 26.31 -8.09 -17.74
C GLU A 251 25.20 -9.14 -17.67
N MET A 252 24.95 -9.87 -18.75
CA MET A 252 23.93 -10.91 -18.75
C MET A 252 24.27 -12.03 -17.75
N ASN A 253 25.54 -12.40 -17.62
CA ASN A 253 26.01 -13.33 -16.59
C ASN A 253 25.71 -12.84 -15.17
N ARG A 254 25.89 -11.55 -14.90
CA ARG A 254 25.52 -10.93 -13.62
C ARG A 254 24.00 -10.93 -13.41
N VAL A 255 23.24 -10.55 -14.44
CA VAL A 255 21.78 -10.44 -14.34
C VAL A 255 21.12 -11.81 -14.14
N MET A 256 21.66 -12.87 -14.75
CA MET A 256 21.17 -14.24 -14.63
C MET A 256 21.78 -15.04 -13.49
N ASP A 257 22.62 -14.43 -12.64
CA ASP A 257 23.29 -15.16 -11.56
C ASP A 257 22.31 -15.65 -10.49
N ILE A 258 22.79 -16.41 -9.50
CA ILE A 258 21.98 -16.94 -8.39
C ILE A 258 21.84 -15.96 -7.21
N TYR A 259 22.51 -14.80 -7.26
CA TYR A 259 22.61 -13.88 -6.12
C TYR A 259 21.30 -13.17 -5.79
N PRO A 260 20.79 -13.24 -4.56
CA PRO A 260 19.44 -12.79 -4.17
C PRO A 260 19.14 -11.30 -4.41
N ILE A 261 20.15 -10.49 -4.70
CA ILE A 261 19.99 -9.07 -4.98
C ILE A 261 20.85 -8.72 -6.19
N ILE A 262 20.24 -8.09 -7.20
CA ILE A 262 20.95 -7.61 -8.38
C ILE A 262 20.72 -6.11 -8.53
N SER A 263 21.80 -5.37 -8.79
CA SER A 263 21.77 -3.97 -9.13
C SER A 263 21.77 -3.82 -10.65
N LEU A 264 20.68 -3.32 -11.20
CA LEU A 264 20.55 -3.00 -12.62
C LEU A 264 20.92 -1.53 -12.85
N THR A 265 21.73 -1.31 -13.88
CA THR A 265 22.22 0.03 -14.22
C THR A 265 21.16 0.80 -14.98
N SER A 266 20.76 1.96 -14.46
CA SER A 266 19.80 2.89 -15.08
C SER A 266 20.37 4.30 -15.03
N ARG A 267 19.95 5.17 -15.95
CA ARG A 267 20.57 6.49 -16.15
C ARG A 267 20.55 7.39 -14.91
N TYR A 268 19.46 7.35 -14.15
CA TYR A 268 19.24 8.26 -13.02
C TYR A 268 19.52 7.60 -11.67
N GLN A 269 19.18 6.33 -11.54
CA GLN A 269 19.35 5.58 -10.31
C GLN A 269 19.38 4.09 -10.63
N ASN A 270 20.40 3.39 -10.13
CA ASN A 270 20.43 1.93 -10.22
C ASN A 270 19.20 1.35 -9.53
N VAL A 271 18.54 0.41 -10.19
CA VAL A 271 17.39 -0.28 -9.61
C VAL A 271 17.85 -1.57 -8.98
N VAL A 272 17.51 -1.76 -7.70
CA VAL A 272 17.86 -2.97 -6.98
C VAL A 272 16.67 -3.91 -6.98
N LEU A 273 16.89 -5.10 -7.51
CA LEU A 273 15.88 -6.13 -7.69
C LEU A 273 16.12 -7.30 -6.73
N ALA A 274 15.09 -7.68 -5.98
CA ALA A 274 14.94 -9.00 -5.35
C ALA A 274 14.84 -10.14 -6.38
N HIS A 275 15.17 -11.36 -5.99
CA HIS A 275 15.57 -12.41 -6.92
C HIS A 275 14.58 -13.54 -7.12
N ASP A 276 13.35 -13.40 -6.64
CA ASP A 276 12.21 -14.28 -6.95
C ASP A 276 11.77 -14.17 -8.42
N ARG A 277 12.68 -13.66 -9.27
CA ARG A 277 12.41 -13.25 -10.64
C ARG A 277 12.78 -14.32 -11.65
N ARG A 278 11.85 -14.60 -12.54
CA ARG A 278 12.06 -15.38 -13.76
C ARG A 278 12.73 -14.49 -14.82
N ILE A 279 13.72 -15.03 -15.53
CA ILE A 279 14.34 -14.35 -16.68
C ILE A 279 13.96 -15.10 -17.93
N ILE A 280 13.46 -14.39 -18.93
CA ILE A 280 13.07 -14.95 -20.22
C ILE A 280 13.86 -14.22 -21.30
N ILE A 281 14.59 -14.96 -22.11
CA ILE A 281 15.32 -14.45 -23.27
C ILE A 281 14.65 -15.01 -24.50
N VAL A 282 14.16 -14.14 -25.37
CA VAL A 282 13.53 -14.50 -26.64
C VAL A 282 14.47 -14.12 -27.77
N SER A 283 14.85 -15.10 -28.58
CA SER A 283 15.79 -14.91 -29.69
C SER A 283 15.30 -15.55 -30.98
N ASN A 284 15.70 -14.99 -32.12
CA ASN A 284 15.57 -15.69 -33.40
C ASN A 284 16.67 -16.74 -33.62
N PHE A 285 17.72 -16.71 -32.80
CA PHE A 285 18.92 -17.54 -32.96
C PHE A 285 19.04 -18.60 -31.85
N PRO A 286 19.54 -19.80 -32.18
CA PRO A 286 19.94 -20.75 -31.15
C PRO A 286 21.11 -20.19 -30.34
N ILE A 287 21.25 -20.66 -29.10
CA ILE A 287 22.30 -20.19 -28.18
C ILE A 287 23.73 -20.33 -28.75
N SER A 288 23.97 -21.31 -29.62
CA SER A 288 25.27 -21.52 -30.27
C SER A 288 25.68 -20.41 -31.25
N LYS A 289 24.74 -19.55 -31.65
CA LYS A 289 24.97 -18.41 -32.54
C LYS A 289 25.11 -17.07 -31.82
N ILE A 290 24.93 -17.05 -30.50
CA ILE A 290 25.03 -15.83 -29.70
C ILE A 290 26.41 -15.77 -29.04
N TYR A 291 27.00 -14.57 -28.99
CA TYR A 291 28.32 -14.32 -28.39
C TYR A 291 29.44 -15.18 -28.98
N GLN A 292 29.48 -15.41 -30.29
CA GLN A 292 30.47 -16.33 -30.87
C GLN A 292 31.91 -15.86 -30.67
N ASP A 293 32.12 -14.54 -30.67
CA ASP A 293 33.44 -13.89 -30.56
C ASP A 293 33.92 -13.70 -29.10
N GLU A 294 33.11 -14.09 -28.11
CA GLU A 294 33.45 -14.00 -26.69
C GLU A 294 34.22 -15.23 -26.20
N GLU A 295 34.95 -15.08 -25.10
CA GLU A 295 35.72 -16.18 -24.48
C GLU A 295 34.84 -17.41 -24.14
N GLU A 296 35.38 -18.62 -24.33
CA GLU A 296 34.63 -19.87 -24.04
C GLU A 296 34.17 -19.96 -22.58
N GLU A 297 34.95 -19.44 -21.63
CA GLU A 297 34.57 -19.41 -20.22
C GLU A 297 33.33 -18.54 -19.97
N LEU A 298 33.27 -17.36 -20.58
CA LEU A 298 32.12 -16.45 -20.46
C LEU A 298 30.87 -17.06 -21.12
N ARG A 299 31.04 -17.72 -22.28
CA ARG A 299 29.96 -18.42 -22.99
C ARG A 299 29.46 -19.62 -22.20
N THR A 300 30.35 -20.38 -21.57
CA THR A 300 30.01 -21.49 -20.68
C THR A 300 29.27 -20.98 -19.44
N ALA A 301 29.74 -19.86 -18.87
CA ALA A 301 29.11 -19.19 -17.74
C ALA A 301 27.70 -18.66 -18.06
N PHE A 302 27.46 -18.22 -19.30
CA PHE A 302 26.14 -17.83 -19.77
C PHE A 302 25.23 -19.05 -19.94
N LYS A 303 25.71 -20.07 -20.66
CA LYS A 303 24.96 -21.32 -20.92
C LYS A 303 24.56 -22.02 -19.62
N ARG A 304 25.43 -22.07 -18.60
CA ARG A 304 25.12 -22.74 -17.32
C ARG A 304 23.98 -22.06 -16.56
N ARG A 305 23.80 -20.74 -16.69
CA ARG A 305 22.73 -20.01 -15.98
C ARG A 305 21.35 -20.21 -16.61
N ILE A 306 21.28 -20.68 -17.85
CA ILE A 306 20.02 -21.03 -18.52
C ILE A 306 19.51 -22.37 -17.98
N THR A 307 18.33 -22.35 -17.36
CA THR A 307 17.70 -23.57 -16.81
C THR A 307 16.86 -24.29 -17.86
N HIS A 308 16.24 -23.55 -18.79
CA HIS A 308 15.35 -24.08 -19.81
C HIS A 308 15.74 -23.59 -21.21
N PHE A 309 16.09 -24.52 -22.10
CA PHE A 309 16.22 -24.24 -23.53
C PHE A 309 14.92 -24.62 -24.23
N VAL A 310 14.27 -23.64 -24.85
CA VAL A 310 12.94 -23.82 -25.43
C VAL A 310 12.98 -23.49 -26.92
N HIS A 311 12.83 -24.51 -27.77
CA HIS A 311 12.74 -24.32 -29.21
C HIS A 311 11.28 -24.26 -29.65
N VAL A 312 10.87 -23.14 -30.22
CA VAL A 312 9.54 -22.94 -30.80
C VAL A 312 9.63 -23.03 -32.32
N THR A 313 8.96 -24.04 -32.88
CA THR A 313 8.92 -24.28 -34.32
C THR A 313 7.80 -23.46 -35.00
N LYS A 314 7.90 -23.24 -36.33
CA LYS A 314 6.84 -22.58 -37.13
C LYS A 314 5.46 -23.27 -37.05
N LYS A 315 5.42 -24.56 -36.70
CA LYS A 315 4.17 -25.33 -36.50
C LYS A 315 3.59 -25.19 -35.08
N HIS A 316 4.01 -24.17 -34.32
CA HIS A 316 3.61 -23.97 -32.92
C HIS A 316 3.89 -25.20 -32.02
N ARG A 317 4.93 -25.98 -32.35
CA ARG A 317 5.41 -27.06 -31.48
C ARG A 317 6.56 -26.56 -30.63
N ILE A 318 6.53 -26.90 -29.35
CA ILE A 318 7.55 -26.56 -28.36
C ILE A 318 8.40 -27.80 -28.10
N LYS A 319 9.72 -27.64 -28.11
CA LYS A 319 10.68 -28.63 -27.64
C LYS A 319 11.45 -28.03 -26.47
N VAL A 320 11.30 -28.61 -25.28
CA VAL A 320 11.95 -28.15 -24.06
C VAL A 320 13.12 -29.07 -23.75
N ARG A 321 14.29 -28.48 -23.49
CA ARG A 321 15.44 -29.17 -22.90
C ARG A 321 15.78 -28.47 -21.60
N LYS A 322 15.47 -29.13 -20.49
CA LYS A 322 15.84 -28.67 -19.14
C LYS A 322 17.30 -29.01 -18.87
N ARG A 323 18.00 -28.12 -18.18
CA ARG A 323 19.31 -28.43 -17.62
C ARG A 323 19.11 -29.48 -16.52
N LYS A 324 19.90 -30.56 -16.53
CA LYS A 324 19.98 -31.48 -15.39
C LYS A 324 20.72 -30.76 -14.25
N PRO A 325 20.24 -30.87 -13.00
CA PRO A 325 20.81 -30.16 -11.85
C PRO A 325 22.33 -30.29 -11.79
#